data_AF-A0A8T5RW45-F1
#
_entry.id   AF-A0A8T5RW45-F1
#
_cell.length_a   1.000
_cell.length_b   1.000
_cell.length_c   1.000
_cell.angle_alpha   90.00
_cell.angle_beta   90.00
_cell.angle_gamma   90.00
#
_symmetry.space_group_name_H-M   'P 1'
#
loop_
_entity.id
_entity.type
_entity.pdbx_description
1 polymer ?
#
loop_
_entity_poly.entity_id
_entity_poly.type
_entity_poly.pdbx_seq_one_letter_code
_entity_poly.pdbx_strand_id
1 'polypeptide(L)'
;MDITKAMKIKLHDELPLDPVFEQGIRRAPNRVHNLNLKETILALKNALRYIPENLHKQLGPEFLTELTTKGRIYAYRYRPSETIKAKPINEYKGILEARAIQLMIDNNLDFDVALYPYELVTYGETGQVCQNWMQYRLIKMYLEQMQDNQTLVVMSGHPLGLFPSKRDAPR
;
A
#
# COMPACT_ATOMS: atom_id res chain seq x y z
N MET A 1 -7.20 21.02 6.13
CA MET A 1 -8.09 19.93 6.61
C MET A 1 -7.20 18.75 6.96
N ASP A 2 -7.19 18.33 8.22
CA ASP A 2 -6.33 17.23 8.69
C ASP A 2 -6.97 15.89 8.29
N ILE A 3 -6.53 15.33 7.16
CA ILE A 3 -7.10 14.11 6.55
C ILE A 3 -6.97 12.92 7.52
N THR A 4 -5.98 12.92 8.41
CA THR A 4 -5.72 11.83 9.36
C THR A 4 -6.86 11.62 10.37
N LYS A 5 -7.60 12.69 10.71
CA LYS A 5 -8.77 12.64 11.59
C LYS A 5 -10.03 12.10 10.89
N ALA A 6 -10.08 12.19 9.56
CA ALA A 6 -11.19 11.70 8.76
C ALA A 6 -11.07 10.21 8.39
N MET A 7 -9.86 9.64 8.45
CA MET A 7 -9.63 8.22 8.18
C MET A 7 -10.17 7.35 9.33
N LYS A 8 -11.28 6.65 9.08
CA LYS A 8 -11.88 5.70 10.03
C LYS A 8 -11.06 4.42 10.21
N ILE A 9 -10.35 4.00 9.16
CA ILE A 9 -9.45 2.84 9.18
C ILE A 9 -8.02 3.36 9.20
N LYS A 10 -7.22 2.83 10.13
CA LYS A 10 -5.83 3.23 10.38
C LYS A 10 -4.95 2.01 10.54
N LEU A 11 -3.67 2.14 10.21
CA LEU A 11 -2.67 1.13 10.51
C LEU A 11 -2.46 1.03 12.03
N HIS A 12 -2.04 -0.15 12.48
CA HIS A 12 -1.72 -0.41 13.89
C HIS A 12 -0.57 0.49 14.37
N ASP A 13 -0.57 0.77 15.66
CA ASP A 13 0.41 1.58 16.39
C ASP A 13 1.66 0.81 16.81
N GLU A 14 1.69 -0.50 16.55
CA GLU A 14 2.84 -1.35 16.72
C GLU A 14 3.75 -1.30 15.49
N LEU A 15 5.05 -1.20 15.74
CA LEU A 15 6.05 -1.22 14.68
C LEU A 15 6.13 -2.64 14.07
N PRO A 16 5.92 -2.80 12.75
CA PRO A 16 6.11 -4.11 12.12
C PRO A 16 7.58 -4.54 12.15
N LEU A 17 7.81 -5.85 12.05
CA LEU A 17 9.15 -6.43 11.95
C LEU A 17 9.92 -5.88 10.75
N ASP A 18 11.25 -5.97 10.82
CA ASP A 18 12.13 -5.56 9.73
C ASP A 18 11.79 -6.31 8.43
N PRO A 19 11.79 -5.61 7.28
CA PRO A 19 11.50 -6.25 6.00
C PRO A 19 12.60 -7.23 5.61
N VAL A 20 12.22 -8.48 5.39
CA VAL A 20 13.10 -9.51 4.82
C VAL A 20 12.92 -9.58 3.30
N PHE A 21 14.03 -9.66 2.57
CA PHE A 21 14.06 -9.82 1.11
C PHE A 21 14.80 -11.09 0.72
N GLU A 22 14.20 -11.85 -0.19
CA GLU A 22 14.80 -13.03 -0.79
C GLU A 22 15.81 -12.62 -1.85
N GLN A 23 16.94 -13.34 -1.89
CA GLN A 23 17.96 -13.13 -2.90
C GLN A 23 17.48 -13.63 -4.27
N GLY A 24 17.95 -13.01 -5.35
CA GLY A 24 17.62 -13.41 -6.72
C GLY A 24 16.29 -12.88 -7.25
N ILE A 25 15.42 -12.32 -6.39
CA ILE A 25 14.18 -11.66 -6.83
C ILE A 25 14.51 -10.30 -7.45
N ARG A 26 13.95 -10.07 -8.65
CA ARG A 26 14.17 -8.84 -9.43
C ARG A 26 13.69 -7.60 -8.65
N ARG A 27 14.45 -6.51 -8.74
CA ARG A 27 14.18 -5.22 -8.07
C ARG A 27 14.03 -4.10 -9.09
N ALA A 28 13.13 -3.16 -8.84
CA ALA A 28 12.96 -2.00 -9.71
C ALA A 28 14.25 -1.16 -9.75
N PRO A 29 14.61 -0.62 -10.92
CA PRO A 29 15.79 0.24 -11.02
C PRO A 29 15.63 1.49 -10.15
N ASN A 30 16.73 1.95 -9.57
CA ASN A 30 16.74 3.18 -8.80
C ASN A 30 16.35 4.35 -9.71
N ARG A 31 15.38 5.15 -9.27
CA ARG A 31 15.04 6.41 -9.96
C ARG A 31 15.91 7.52 -9.41
N VAL A 32 16.42 8.37 -10.30
CA VAL A 32 17.26 9.52 -9.92
C VAL A 32 16.48 10.40 -8.93
N HIS A 33 17.03 10.57 -7.73
CA HIS A 33 16.46 11.43 -6.69
C HIS A 33 16.90 12.87 -6.94
N ASN A 34 16.01 13.67 -7.55
CA ASN A 34 16.25 15.10 -7.83
C ASN A 34 15.41 16.03 -6.93
N LEU A 35 14.90 15.54 -5.80
CA LEU A 35 14.05 16.35 -4.93
C LEU A 35 14.88 17.36 -4.14
N ASN A 36 14.41 18.60 -4.08
CA ASN A 36 14.97 19.58 -3.16
C ASN A 36 14.50 19.32 -1.71
N LEU A 37 15.09 20.02 -0.73
CA LEU A 37 14.76 19.83 0.68
C LEU A 37 13.27 19.98 0.99
N LYS A 38 12.58 20.95 0.38
CA LYS A 38 11.14 21.18 0.62
C LYS A 38 10.31 20.02 0.07
N GLU A 39 10.65 19.52 -1.11
CA GLU A 39 9.99 18.38 -1.75
C GLU A 39 10.24 17.08 -0.97
N THR A 40 11.45 16.86 -0.48
CA THR A 40 11.79 15.72 0.38
C THR A 40 11.00 15.74 1.68
N ILE A 41 10.88 16.89 2.35
CA ILE A 41 10.04 17.05 3.54
C ILE A 41 8.57 16.76 3.20
N LEU A 42 8.08 17.25 2.06
CA LEU A 42 6.70 16.99 1.63
C LEU A 42 6.45 15.51 1.34
N ALA A 43 7.39 14.83 0.68
CA ALA A 43 7.31 13.40 0.39
C ALA A 43 7.24 12.57 1.68
N LEU A 44 8.10 12.89 2.66
CA LEU A 44 8.08 12.24 3.97
C LEU A 44 6.76 12.48 4.72
N LYS A 45 6.25 13.72 4.75
CA LYS A 45 4.93 14.02 5.34
C LYS A 45 3.81 13.25 4.67
N ASN A 46 3.86 13.13 3.34
CA ASN A 46 2.88 12.38 2.56
C ASN A 46 2.90 10.87 2.85
N ALA A 47 4.07 10.29 3.15
CA ALA A 47 4.17 8.89 3.57
C ALA A 47 3.73 8.73 5.03
N LEU A 48 4.22 9.58 5.94
CA LEU A 48 3.92 9.51 7.37
C LEU A 48 2.45 9.78 7.71
N ARG A 49 1.66 10.39 6.82
CA ARG A 49 0.21 10.60 7.04
C ARG A 49 -0.58 9.31 7.29
N TYR A 50 -0.06 8.16 6.84
CA TYR A 50 -0.68 6.85 7.06
C TYR A 50 -0.31 6.22 8.39
N ILE A 51 0.71 6.76 9.06
CA ILE A 51 1.37 6.15 10.20
C ILE A 51 0.99 6.87 11.49
N PRO A 52 0.74 6.14 12.59
CA PRO A 52 0.60 6.72 13.92
C PRO A 52 1.82 7.56 14.34
N GLU A 53 1.58 8.74 14.93
CA GLU A 53 2.64 9.72 15.24
C GLU A 53 3.75 9.17 16.14
N ASN A 54 3.42 8.23 17.04
CA ASN A 54 4.39 7.56 17.91
C ASN A 54 5.46 6.77 17.14
N LEU A 55 5.18 6.34 15.91
CA LEU A 55 6.13 5.59 15.08
C LEU A 55 6.95 6.49 14.14
N HIS A 56 6.61 7.79 14.01
CA HIS A 56 7.26 8.69 13.05
C HIS A 56 8.76 8.85 13.29
N LYS A 57 9.20 8.86 14.56
CA LYS A 57 10.61 9.00 14.91
C LYS A 57 11.48 7.84 14.38
N GLN A 58 10.91 6.65 14.29
CA GLN A 58 11.61 5.45 13.82
C GLN A 58 11.49 5.29 12.30
N LEU A 59 10.28 5.50 11.76
CA LEU A 59 9.99 5.32 10.33
C LEU A 59 10.46 6.48 9.45
N GLY A 60 10.57 7.70 9.98
CA GLY A 60 11.04 8.86 9.22
C GLY A 60 12.42 8.66 8.58
N PRO A 61 13.45 8.24 9.35
CA PRO A 61 14.75 7.87 8.80
C PRO A 61 14.69 6.76 7.75
N GLU A 62 13.90 5.71 7.98
CA GLU A 62 13.75 4.61 7.02
C GLU A 62 13.16 5.08 5.69
N PHE A 63 12.09 5.88 5.75
CA PHE A 63 11.48 6.47 4.55
C PHE A 63 12.43 7.42 3.83
N LEU A 64 13.26 8.16 4.56
CA LEU A 64 14.30 9.00 3.95
C LEU A 64 15.37 8.16 3.26
N THR A 65 15.79 7.06 3.85
CA THR A 65 16.73 6.12 3.22
C THR A 65 16.14 5.50 1.97
N GLU A 66 14.89 5.06 2.00
CA GLU A 66 14.21 4.55 0.79
C GLU A 66 14.12 5.63 -0.29
N LEU A 67 13.72 6.85 0.08
CA LEU A 67 13.56 7.95 -0.86
C LEU A 67 14.88 8.34 -1.53
N THR A 68 15.99 8.36 -0.79
CA THR A 68 17.30 8.74 -1.32
C THR A 68 17.99 7.61 -2.09
N THR A 69 17.83 6.36 -1.66
CA THR A 69 18.50 5.21 -2.29
C THR A 69 17.71 4.60 -3.45
N LYS A 70 16.38 4.69 -3.42
CA LYS A 70 15.47 4.10 -4.43
C LYS A 70 14.73 5.14 -5.26
N GLY A 71 14.75 6.41 -4.84
CA GLY A 71 13.99 7.49 -5.45
C GLY A 71 12.51 7.54 -5.04
N ARG A 72 12.06 6.62 -4.17
CA ARG A 72 10.66 6.45 -3.76
C ARG A 72 10.55 5.86 -2.35
N ILE A 73 9.43 6.13 -1.68
CA ILE A 73 9.07 5.52 -0.39
C ILE A 73 8.10 4.38 -0.67
N TYR A 74 8.59 3.13 -0.62
CA TYR A 74 7.78 1.91 -0.75
C TYR A 74 7.21 1.47 0.61
N ALA A 75 7.82 1.93 1.70
CA ALA A 75 7.54 1.53 3.08
C ALA A 75 7.65 0.02 3.27
N TYR A 76 8.82 -0.54 2.95
CA TYR A 76 9.03 -1.99 2.90
C TYR A 76 8.65 -2.71 4.19
N ARG A 77 8.82 -2.05 5.35
CA ARG A 77 8.41 -2.56 6.66
C ARG A 77 6.92 -2.94 6.72
N TYR A 78 6.08 -2.28 5.94
CA TYR A 78 4.65 -2.57 5.85
C TYR A 78 4.31 -3.66 4.83
N ARG A 79 5.28 -4.26 4.12
CA ARG A 79 5.00 -5.44 3.31
C ARG A 79 4.56 -6.60 4.22
N PRO A 80 3.56 -7.41 3.84
CA PRO A 80 3.33 -8.70 4.48
C PRO A 80 4.58 -9.59 4.43
N SER A 81 4.88 -10.30 5.52
CA SER A 81 5.93 -11.32 5.55
C SER A 81 5.53 -12.58 4.79
N GLU A 82 4.22 -12.89 4.78
CA GLU A 82 3.64 -13.99 4.03
C GLU A 82 3.79 -13.78 2.52
N THR A 83 3.95 -14.87 1.79
CA THR A 83 3.89 -14.88 0.33
C THR A 83 2.50 -14.41 -0.12
N ILE A 84 2.48 -13.40 -0.98
CA ILE A 84 1.25 -12.89 -1.57
C ILE A 84 0.96 -13.74 -2.80
N LYS A 85 -0.15 -14.46 -2.78
CA LYS A 85 -0.69 -15.23 -3.91
C LYS A 85 -2.20 -15.14 -3.89
N ALA A 86 -2.83 -15.25 -5.05
CA ALA A 86 -4.28 -15.39 -5.13
C ALA A 86 -4.72 -16.69 -4.44
N LYS A 87 -5.63 -16.56 -3.47
CA LYS A 87 -6.21 -17.69 -2.72
C LYS A 87 -7.62 -18.01 -3.25
N PRO A 88 -8.18 -19.18 -2.92
CA PRO A 88 -9.61 -19.43 -3.05
C PRO A 88 -10.45 -18.28 -2.47
N ILE A 89 -11.51 -17.87 -3.20
CA ILE A 89 -12.31 -16.67 -2.87
C ILE A 89 -12.93 -16.69 -1.46
N ASN A 90 -13.16 -17.88 -0.90
CA ASN A 90 -13.71 -18.10 0.43
C ASN A 90 -12.70 -17.88 1.58
N GLU A 91 -11.40 -17.77 1.28
CA GLU A 91 -10.36 -17.45 2.28
C GLU A 91 -10.23 -15.94 2.54
N TYR A 92 -10.81 -15.11 1.68
CA TYR A 92 -10.85 -13.66 1.84
C TYR A 92 -12.02 -13.22 2.73
N LYS A 93 -11.85 -12.12 3.46
CA LYS A 93 -12.90 -11.49 4.29
C LYS A 93 -13.62 -10.38 3.52
N GLY A 94 -14.83 -10.02 3.97
CA GLY A 94 -15.67 -8.97 3.37
C GLY A 94 -16.83 -9.53 2.52
N ILE A 95 -17.47 -8.68 1.73
CA ILE A 95 -18.47 -9.09 0.73
C ILE A 95 -17.80 -9.75 -0.48
N LEU A 96 -18.56 -10.49 -1.30
CA LEU A 96 -18.00 -11.28 -2.42
C LEU A 96 -17.16 -10.44 -3.39
N GLU A 97 -17.64 -9.26 -3.74
CA GLU A 97 -16.98 -8.35 -4.67
C GLU A 97 -15.67 -7.82 -4.08
N ALA A 98 -15.66 -7.46 -2.80
CA ALA A 98 -14.46 -7.00 -2.11
C ALA A 98 -13.40 -8.10 -2.01
N ARG A 99 -13.83 -9.34 -1.77
CA ARG A 99 -12.96 -10.53 -1.82
C ARG A 99 -12.36 -10.72 -3.21
N ALA A 100 -13.17 -10.56 -4.25
CA ALA A 100 -12.70 -10.72 -5.63
C ALA A 100 -11.67 -9.63 -5.99
N ILE A 101 -11.90 -8.39 -5.56
CA ILE A 101 -10.94 -7.29 -5.73
C ILE A 101 -9.61 -7.62 -5.02
N GLN A 102 -9.64 -8.05 -3.76
CA GLN A 102 -8.42 -8.41 -3.03
C GLN A 102 -7.67 -9.58 -3.68
N LEU A 103 -8.40 -10.60 -4.16
CA LEU A 103 -7.81 -11.71 -4.92
C LEU A 103 -7.05 -11.22 -6.15
N MET A 104 -7.65 -10.30 -6.91
CA MET A 104 -6.99 -9.73 -8.10
C MET A 104 -5.78 -8.85 -7.75
N ILE A 105 -5.84 -8.12 -6.62
CA ILE A 105 -4.69 -7.37 -6.09
C ILE A 105 -3.55 -8.33 -5.73
N ASP A 106 -3.85 -9.42 -5.01
CA ASP A 106 -2.85 -10.41 -4.62
C ASP A 106 -2.23 -11.10 -5.85
N ASN A 107 -3.03 -11.43 -6.86
CA ASN A 107 -2.54 -11.97 -8.13
C ASN A 107 -1.52 -11.02 -8.80
N ASN A 108 -1.82 -9.72 -8.84
CA ASN A 108 -0.93 -8.73 -9.46
C ASN A 108 0.38 -8.52 -8.67
N LEU A 109 0.42 -8.91 -7.39
CA LEU A 109 1.57 -8.80 -6.50
C LEU A 109 2.26 -10.15 -6.23
N ASP A 110 1.78 -11.22 -6.85
CA ASP A 110 2.42 -12.54 -6.80
C ASP A 110 3.83 -12.44 -7.38
N PHE A 111 4.79 -13.08 -6.74
CA PHE A 111 6.20 -13.08 -7.14
C PHE A 111 6.43 -13.80 -8.46
N ASP A 112 5.53 -14.72 -8.81
CA ASP A 112 5.56 -15.42 -10.10
C ASP A 112 4.95 -14.58 -11.24
N VAL A 113 4.25 -13.48 -10.91
CA VAL A 113 3.52 -12.64 -11.87
C VAL A 113 4.13 -11.24 -12.00
N ALA A 114 4.47 -10.62 -10.88
CA ALA A 114 4.91 -9.23 -10.82
C ALA A 114 6.36 -9.07 -11.31
N LEU A 115 6.60 -8.04 -12.12
CA LEU A 115 7.94 -7.70 -12.59
C LEU A 115 8.89 -7.29 -11.45
N TYR A 116 8.40 -6.49 -10.50
CA TYR A 116 9.13 -6.08 -9.30
C TYR A 116 8.21 -6.20 -8.08
N PRO A 117 8.05 -7.42 -7.52
CA PRO A 117 7.04 -7.68 -6.50
C PRO A 117 7.23 -6.81 -5.25
N TYR A 118 8.48 -6.60 -4.83
CA TYR A 118 8.79 -5.74 -3.68
C TYR A 118 8.45 -4.26 -3.87
N GLU A 119 8.44 -3.79 -5.12
CA GLU A 119 8.15 -2.40 -5.49
C GLU A 119 6.72 -2.20 -6.02
N LEU A 120 5.87 -3.22 -5.85
CA LEU A 120 4.47 -3.25 -6.27
C LEU A 120 4.25 -3.04 -7.77
N VAL A 121 5.24 -3.36 -8.61
CA VAL A 121 5.17 -3.20 -10.08
C VAL A 121 4.83 -4.53 -10.74
N THR A 122 3.72 -4.59 -11.46
CA THR A 122 3.30 -5.80 -12.16
C THR A 122 3.89 -5.86 -13.58
N TYR A 123 3.86 -4.75 -14.34
CA TYR A 123 4.35 -4.71 -15.71
C TYR A 123 4.83 -3.31 -16.13
N GLY A 124 5.50 -3.24 -17.29
CA GLY A 124 5.87 -1.96 -17.93
C GLY A 124 6.81 -1.07 -17.12
N GLU A 125 7.64 -1.68 -16.26
CA GLU A 125 8.65 -1.03 -15.37
C GLU A 125 8.09 -0.04 -14.33
N THR A 126 6.86 0.43 -14.53
CA THR A 126 6.24 1.53 -13.79
C THR A 126 4.76 1.30 -13.47
N GLY A 127 4.13 0.26 -14.04
CA GLY A 127 2.74 -0.12 -13.78
C GLY A 127 2.60 -0.71 -12.38
N GLN A 128 2.29 0.15 -11.41
CA GLN A 128 2.17 -0.20 -10.00
C GLN A 128 0.72 -0.48 -9.58
N VAL A 129 0.54 -1.47 -8.71
CA VAL A 129 -0.75 -1.77 -8.06
C VAL A 129 -1.09 -0.71 -7.02
N CYS A 130 -0.12 -0.35 -6.18
CA CYS A 130 -0.21 0.74 -5.20
C CYS A 130 1.12 1.48 -5.15
N GLN A 131 1.14 2.70 -4.61
CA GLN A 131 2.39 3.48 -4.52
C GLN A 131 3.34 2.95 -3.45
N ASN A 132 2.80 2.36 -2.38
CA ASN A 132 3.56 1.80 -1.26
C ASN A 132 2.76 0.73 -0.51
N TRP A 133 3.43 -0.02 0.35
CA TRP A 133 2.84 -1.12 1.11
C TRP A 133 1.84 -0.69 2.19
N MET A 134 1.92 0.56 2.67
CA MET A 134 0.92 1.13 3.59
C MET A 134 -0.45 1.24 2.90
N GLN A 135 -0.47 1.69 1.65
CA GLN A 135 -1.69 1.77 0.84
C GLN A 135 -2.29 0.38 0.58
N TYR A 136 -1.47 -0.61 0.24
CA TYR A 136 -1.93 -2.00 0.08
C TYR A 136 -2.64 -2.49 1.36
N ARG A 137 -2.03 -2.32 2.53
CA ARG A 137 -2.64 -2.74 3.80
C ARG A 137 -3.95 -2.01 4.07
N LEU A 138 -3.99 -0.70 3.87
CA LEU A 138 -5.21 0.09 4.07
C LEU A 138 -6.32 -0.34 3.12
N ILE A 139 -6.03 -0.53 1.83
CA ILE A 139 -6.99 -1.02 0.84
C ILE A 139 -7.55 -2.36 1.28
N LYS A 140 -6.68 -3.31 1.67
CA LYS A 140 -7.11 -4.60 2.21
C LYS A 140 -8.06 -4.44 3.39
N MET A 141 -7.70 -3.63 4.38
CA MET A 141 -8.56 -3.36 5.54
C MET A 141 -9.90 -2.73 5.16
N TYR A 142 -9.94 -1.84 4.18
CA TYR A 142 -11.19 -1.28 3.66
C TYR A 142 -12.05 -2.34 2.96
N LEU A 143 -11.46 -3.19 2.12
CA LEU A 143 -12.18 -4.27 1.43
C LEU A 143 -12.75 -5.28 2.42
N GLU A 144 -12.00 -5.64 3.46
CA GLU A 144 -12.48 -6.57 4.51
C GLU A 144 -13.67 -6.02 5.30
N GLN A 145 -13.80 -4.69 5.42
CA GLN A 145 -14.87 -4.01 6.18
C GLN A 145 -15.99 -3.42 5.31
N MET A 146 -15.83 -3.43 3.99
CA MET A 146 -16.78 -2.85 3.04
C MET A 146 -18.15 -3.55 3.11
N GLN A 147 -19.21 -2.74 3.07
CA GLN A 147 -20.59 -3.21 2.94
C GLN A 147 -21.08 -3.11 1.48
N ASP A 148 -22.14 -3.84 1.16
CA ASP A 148 -22.73 -3.91 -0.19
C ASP A 148 -23.32 -2.58 -0.69
N ASN A 149 -23.50 -1.61 0.20
CA ASN A 149 -23.98 -0.26 -0.09
C ASN A 149 -22.87 0.80 0.00
N GLN A 150 -21.61 0.40 -0.24
CA GLN A 150 -20.46 1.30 -0.20
C GLN A 150 -19.59 1.18 -1.45
N THR A 151 -18.79 2.22 -1.68
CA THR A 151 -17.73 2.24 -2.70
C THR A 151 -16.44 2.73 -2.06
N LEU A 152 -15.34 2.02 -2.30
CA LEU A 152 -13.99 2.42 -1.94
C LEU A 152 -13.43 3.36 -3.00
N VAL A 153 -13.20 4.62 -2.61
CA VAL A 153 -12.56 5.60 -3.50
C VAL A 153 -11.05 5.52 -3.34
N VAL A 154 -10.34 5.19 -4.43
CA VAL A 154 -8.87 5.15 -4.47
C VAL A 154 -8.34 6.23 -5.41
N MET A 155 -7.57 7.18 -4.89
CA MET A 155 -6.96 8.27 -5.66
C MET A 155 -5.48 7.99 -5.90
N SER A 156 -5.14 7.50 -7.09
CA SER A 156 -3.76 7.16 -7.48
C SER A 156 -3.06 6.26 -6.45
N GLY A 157 -3.77 5.26 -5.93
CA GLY A 157 -3.29 4.35 -4.88
C GLY A 157 -3.62 4.76 -3.45
N HIS A 158 -3.94 6.04 -3.17
CA HIS A 158 -4.40 6.43 -1.84
C HIS A 158 -5.86 6.00 -1.61
N PRO A 159 -6.16 5.11 -0.64
CA PRO A 159 -7.53 4.82 -0.29
C PRO A 159 -8.10 6.00 0.50
N LEU A 160 -8.96 6.79 -0.14
CA LEU A 160 -9.62 7.94 0.49
C LEU A 160 -10.62 7.47 1.55
N GLY A 161 -11.32 6.36 1.26
CA GLY A 161 -12.22 5.71 2.21
C GLY A 161 -13.44 5.09 1.54
N LEU A 162 -14.32 4.56 2.38
CA LEU A 162 -15.62 4.00 2.00
C LEU A 162 -16.69 5.08 2.06
N PHE A 163 -17.44 5.24 0.98
CA PHE A 163 -18.54 6.19 0.86
C PHE A 163 -19.85 5.46 0.58
N PRO A 164 -20.99 5.92 1.12
CA PRO A 164 -22.29 5.34 0.80
C PRO A 164 -22.57 5.37 -0.70
N SER A 165 -23.06 4.25 -1.23
CA SER A 165 -23.47 4.07 -2.62
C SER A 165 -24.66 3.08 -2.69
N LYS A 166 -24.94 2.52 -3.86
CA LYS A 166 -26.03 1.57 -4.10
C LYS A 166 -25.47 0.19 -4.40
N ARG A 167 -26.23 -0.88 -4.16
CA ARG A 167 -25.77 -2.27 -4.40
C ARG A 167 -25.27 -2.56 -5.82
N ASP A 168 -25.78 -1.86 -6.81
CA ASP A 168 -25.40 -1.97 -8.23
C ASP A 168 -24.23 -1.05 -8.64
N ALA A 169 -23.77 -0.18 -7.74
CA ALA A 169 -22.60 0.66 -7.98
C ALA A 169 -21.30 -0.14 -7.95
N PRO A 170 -20.21 0.37 -8.56
CA PRO A 170 -18.87 -0.17 -8.37
C PRO A 170 -18.48 -0.21 -6.89
N ARG A 171 -17.74 -1.25 -6.51
CA ARG A 171 -17.22 -1.45 -5.16
C ARG A 171 -15.86 -0.78 -4.99
#